data_AF-A0YWR6-F1
#
_entry.id   AF-A0YWR6-F1
#
_cell.length_a   1.000
_cell.length_b   1.000
_cell.length_c   1.000
_cell.angle_alpha   90.00
_cell.angle_beta   90.00
_cell.angle_gamma   90.00
#
_symmetry.space_group_name_H-M   'P 1'
#
loop_
_entity.id
_entity.type
_entity.pdbx_description
1 polymer ?
#
loop_
_entity_poly.entity_id
_entity_poly.type
_entity_poly.pdbx_seq_one_letter_code
_entity_poly.pdbx_strand_id
1 'polypeptide(L)'
;MSIITVHCRLVAPQNVRQQLWKLMSDRNTPLVNELIAQISQHPDFETWRRKGKIPAGIVKKLCEPLRSDPRFEGQPGRFYTSAISLVDYIFKSWLAVQQRLQRKLDRKIHWLSMLKSDEELVAESNHTLEEIRAYATEILSSVETQKNQPSPKKSPRKSPRKGKIKKNKGSQSPTDILFETYNKTEDILSRSAICYLLKNRLKMSEKPEEIEKFSQRYRKKEIEIQRLKEQLEGRLPQGRDLTGQKWLETLITATTTVPKDNPEAKSYY
;
A
#
# COMPACT_ATOMS: atom_id res chain seq x y z
N MET A 1 -20.52 -27.59 -10.93
CA MET A 1 -19.87 -26.42 -11.56
C MET A 1 -18.93 -26.93 -12.63
N SER A 2 -19.40 -27.00 -13.87
CA SER A 2 -18.63 -27.51 -15.01
C SER A 2 -17.47 -26.57 -15.34
N ILE A 3 -16.27 -27.12 -15.36
CA ILE A 3 -15.06 -26.44 -15.83
C ILE A 3 -15.22 -26.24 -17.33
N ILE A 4 -15.68 -25.06 -17.76
CA ILE A 4 -15.62 -24.67 -19.18
C ILE A 4 -14.17 -24.29 -19.46
N THR A 5 -13.35 -25.29 -19.74
CA THR A 5 -12.00 -25.05 -20.28
C THR A 5 -12.20 -24.49 -21.68
N VAL A 6 -12.05 -23.18 -21.84
CA VAL A 6 -12.00 -22.52 -23.16
C VAL A 6 -10.79 -23.09 -23.90
N HIS A 7 -11.00 -24.13 -24.68
CA HIS A 7 -10.04 -24.59 -25.66
C HIS A 7 -10.02 -23.54 -26.76
N CYS A 8 -9.17 -22.52 -26.61
CA CYS A 8 -8.78 -21.64 -27.70
C CYS A 8 -8.05 -22.49 -28.74
N ARG A 9 -8.79 -23.22 -29.58
CA ARG A 9 -8.22 -23.77 -30.80
C ARG A 9 -7.81 -22.56 -31.63
N LEU A 10 -6.52 -22.29 -31.73
CA LEU A 10 -5.98 -21.37 -32.71
C LEU A 10 -6.11 -22.06 -34.09
N VAL A 11 -7.34 -22.09 -34.62
CA VAL A 11 -7.68 -22.62 -35.96
C VAL A 11 -7.19 -21.68 -37.07
N ALA A 12 -6.50 -20.59 -36.71
CA ALA A 12 -5.95 -19.65 -37.67
C ALA A 12 -4.81 -20.30 -38.49
N PRO A 13 -4.81 -20.13 -39.82
CA PRO A 13 -3.70 -20.55 -40.67
C PRO A 13 -2.36 -19.95 -40.20
N GLN A 14 -1.25 -20.61 -40.53
CA GLN A 14 0.08 -20.25 -40.01
C GLN A 14 0.47 -18.79 -40.31
N ASN A 15 0.18 -18.30 -41.51
CA ASN A 15 0.43 -16.91 -41.89
C ASN A 15 -0.32 -15.91 -40.98
N VAL A 16 -1.58 -16.18 -40.64
CA VAL A 16 -2.37 -15.34 -39.74
C VAL A 16 -1.78 -15.37 -38.33
N ARG A 17 -1.35 -16.53 -37.85
CA ARG A 17 -0.67 -16.65 -36.54
C ARG A 17 0.65 -15.88 -36.52
N GLN A 18 1.45 -15.95 -37.57
CA GLN A 18 2.69 -15.19 -37.71
C GLN A 18 2.43 -13.68 -37.74
N GLN A 19 1.40 -13.23 -38.48
CA GLN A 19 1.02 -11.82 -38.51
C GLN A 19 0.55 -11.32 -37.14
N LEU A 20 -0.28 -12.09 -36.44
CA LEU A 20 -0.72 -11.75 -35.08
C LEU A 20 0.44 -11.73 -34.09
N TRP A 21 1.38 -12.67 -34.21
CA TRP A 21 2.58 -12.68 -33.39
C TRP A 21 3.41 -11.41 -33.60
N LYS A 22 3.76 -11.09 -34.85
CA LYS A 22 4.49 -9.86 -35.20
C LYS A 22 3.79 -8.61 -34.70
N LEU A 23 2.47 -8.53 -34.84
CA LEU A 23 1.70 -7.40 -34.32
C LEU A 23 1.81 -7.28 -32.79
N MET A 24 1.77 -8.41 -32.08
CA MET A 24 1.90 -8.45 -30.62
C MET A 24 3.33 -8.16 -30.15
N SER A 25 4.34 -8.72 -30.80
CA SER A 25 5.75 -8.59 -30.41
C SER A 25 6.33 -7.25 -30.83
N ASP A 26 6.05 -6.80 -32.05
CA ASP A 26 6.79 -5.71 -32.67
C ASP A 26 6.11 -4.35 -32.42
N ARG A 27 4.79 -4.34 -32.15
CA ARG A 27 4.01 -3.10 -31.96
C ARG A 27 3.32 -3.02 -30.61
N ASN A 28 2.44 -3.98 -30.31
CA ASN A 28 1.57 -3.87 -29.14
C ASN A 28 2.33 -3.98 -27.81
N THR A 29 3.27 -4.91 -27.67
CA THR A 29 4.07 -5.04 -26.44
C THR A 29 5.00 -3.84 -26.24
N PRO A 30 5.73 -3.35 -27.26
CA PRO A 30 6.46 -2.09 -27.18
C PRO A 30 5.59 -0.90 -26.79
N LEU A 31 4.37 -0.78 -27.32
CA LEU A 31 3.42 0.27 -26.92
C LEU A 31 3.06 0.18 -25.43
N VAL A 32 2.79 -1.03 -24.93
CA VAL A 32 2.50 -1.23 -23.49
C VAL A 32 3.70 -0.81 -22.64
N ASN A 33 4.92 -1.17 -23.05
CA ASN A 33 6.15 -0.81 -22.34
C ASN A 33 6.36 0.71 -22.32
N GLU A 34 6.13 1.38 -23.46
CA GLU A 34 6.21 2.83 -23.59
C GLU A 34 5.20 3.53 -22.69
N LEU A 35 3.94 3.08 -22.68
CA LEU A 35 2.90 3.62 -21.81
C LEU A 35 3.25 3.44 -20.32
N ILE A 36 3.83 2.30 -19.93
CA ILE A 36 4.29 2.08 -18.56
C ILE A 36 5.38 3.09 -18.19
N ALA A 37 6.35 3.30 -19.08
CA ALA A 37 7.43 4.26 -18.88
C ALA A 37 6.90 5.70 -18.75
N GLN A 38 6.03 6.14 -19.67
CA GLN A 38 5.47 7.50 -19.64
C GLN A 38 4.65 7.79 -18.38
N ILE A 39 3.89 6.81 -17.88
CA ILE A 39 3.15 6.98 -16.62
C ILE A 39 4.10 7.16 -15.45
N SER A 40 5.18 6.37 -15.40
CA SER A 40 6.17 6.45 -14.31
C SER A 40 6.96 7.77 -14.30
N GLN A 41 7.09 8.42 -15.46
CA GLN A 41 7.78 9.70 -15.63
C GLN A 41 6.83 10.91 -15.54
N HIS A 42 5.54 10.68 -15.38
CA HIS A 42 4.55 11.76 -15.35
C HIS A 42 4.74 12.65 -14.11
N PRO A 43 4.67 13.99 -14.23
CA PRO A 43 4.91 14.90 -13.10
C PRO A 43 3.97 14.63 -11.90
N ASP A 44 2.71 14.31 -12.18
CA ASP A 44 1.73 13.99 -11.14
C ASP A 44 1.84 12.58 -10.55
N PHE A 45 2.79 11.75 -11.00
CA PHE A 45 2.85 10.33 -10.63
C PHE A 45 2.90 10.11 -9.10
N GLU A 46 3.72 10.87 -8.40
CA GLU A 46 3.82 10.80 -6.94
C GLU A 46 2.52 11.20 -6.24
N THR A 47 1.76 12.14 -6.81
CA THR A 47 0.43 12.49 -6.27
C THR A 47 -0.55 11.32 -6.42
N TRP A 48 -0.50 10.59 -7.54
CA TRP A 48 -1.33 9.42 -7.80
C TRP A 48 -0.94 8.25 -6.92
N ARG A 49 0.36 8.08 -6.66
CA ARG A 49 0.92 7.10 -5.72
C ARG A 49 0.37 7.31 -4.31
N ARG A 50 0.43 8.54 -3.79
CA ARG A 50 -0.15 8.89 -2.48
C ARG A 50 -1.67 8.68 -2.44
N LYS A 51 -2.38 9.09 -3.50
CA LYS A 51 -3.84 8.90 -3.61
C LYS A 51 -4.25 7.44 -3.87
N GLY A 52 -3.33 6.59 -4.31
CA GLY A 52 -3.57 5.20 -4.67
C GLY A 52 -4.38 5.00 -5.95
N LYS A 53 -4.44 6.01 -6.84
CA LYS A 53 -5.27 5.96 -8.05
C LYS A 53 -4.81 6.96 -9.11
N ILE A 54 -4.78 6.52 -10.38
CA ILE A 54 -4.62 7.38 -11.56
C ILE A 54 -5.99 7.95 -11.98
N PRO A 55 -6.08 9.23 -12.38
CA PRO A 55 -7.29 9.78 -12.98
C PRO A 55 -7.71 9.01 -14.23
N ALA A 56 -9.03 8.88 -14.44
CA ALA A 56 -9.56 8.12 -15.57
C ALA A 56 -9.16 8.78 -16.90
N GLY A 57 -8.79 7.96 -17.89
CA GLY A 57 -8.46 8.43 -19.24
C GLY A 57 -7.06 9.01 -19.41
N ILE A 58 -6.22 9.07 -18.36
CA ILE A 58 -4.82 9.52 -18.48
C ILE A 58 -4.04 8.61 -19.44
N VAL A 59 -4.14 7.29 -19.27
CA VAL A 59 -3.45 6.32 -20.14
C VAL A 59 -3.92 6.46 -21.59
N LYS A 60 -5.22 6.75 -21.80
CA LYS A 60 -5.75 7.05 -23.14
C LYS A 60 -5.10 8.31 -23.73
N LYS A 61 -5.00 9.40 -22.95
CA LYS A 61 -4.35 10.65 -23.39
C LYS A 61 -2.88 10.44 -23.76
N LEU A 62 -2.15 9.62 -23.00
CA LEU A 62 -0.76 9.26 -23.31
C LEU A 62 -0.66 8.40 -24.57
N CYS A 63 -1.65 7.54 -24.82
CA CYS A 63 -1.68 6.66 -26.00
C CYS A 63 -2.02 7.40 -27.30
N GLU A 64 -2.80 8.50 -27.26
CA GLU A 64 -3.24 9.24 -28.44
C GLU A 64 -2.07 9.70 -29.35
N PRO A 65 -1.04 10.42 -28.86
CA PRO A 65 0.09 10.83 -29.71
C PRO A 65 0.89 9.63 -30.24
N LEU A 66 0.95 8.53 -29.49
CA LEU A 66 1.65 7.31 -29.89
C LEU A 66 0.99 6.59 -31.07
N ARG A 67 -0.26 6.90 -31.41
CA ARG A 67 -0.93 6.27 -32.57
C ARG A 67 -0.32 6.69 -33.90
N SER A 68 0.28 7.89 -33.94
CA SER A 68 0.93 8.46 -35.11
C SER A 68 2.45 8.22 -35.11
N ASP A 69 2.99 7.59 -34.07
CA ASP A 69 4.41 7.23 -34.03
C ASP A 69 4.65 6.03 -34.97
N PRO A 70 5.61 6.11 -35.91
CA PRO A 70 5.93 5.03 -36.83
C PRO A 70 6.17 3.66 -36.16
N ARG A 71 6.62 3.66 -34.88
CA ARG A 71 6.81 2.44 -34.09
C ARG A 71 5.51 1.70 -33.79
N PHE A 72 4.39 2.41 -33.67
CA PHE A 72 3.12 1.85 -33.21
C PHE A 72 1.98 2.02 -34.24
N GLU A 73 2.18 2.83 -35.27
CA GLU A 73 1.18 3.14 -36.30
C GLU A 73 0.70 1.86 -37.04
N GLY A 74 -0.50 1.94 -37.61
CA GLY A 74 -1.06 0.91 -38.50
C GLY A 74 -1.57 -0.35 -37.79
N GLN A 75 -1.54 -0.41 -36.46
CA GLN A 75 -2.21 -1.49 -35.72
C GLN A 75 -3.73 -1.26 -35.61
N PRO A 76 -4.55 -2.32 -35.58
CA PRO A 76 -6.00 -2.18 -35.42
C PRO A 76 -6.39 -1.50 -34.11
N GLY A 77 -7.45 -0.68 -34.14
CA GLY A 77 -7.94 0.10 -32.99
C GLY A 77 -8.08 -0.68 -31.67
N ARG A 78 -8.49 -1.96 -31.76
CA ARG A 78 -8.63 -2.86 -30.61
C ARG A 78 -7.34 -3.10 -29.83
N PHE A 79 -6.16 -3.07 -30.48
CA PHE A 79 -4.87 -3.26 -29.82
C PHE A 79 -4.51 -2.05 -28.95
N TYR A 80 -4.74 -0.83 -29.44
CA TYR A 80 -4.61 0.38 -28.60
C TYR A 80 -5.52 0.32 -27.38
N THR A 81 -6.80 -0.03 -27.56
CA THR A 81 -7.74 -0.16 -26.44
C THR A 81 -7.29 -1.22 -25.44
N SER A 82 -6.78 -2.35 -25.92
CA SER A 82 -6.22 -3.41 -25.07
C SER A 82 -4.99 -2.95 -24.30
N ALA A 83 -4.06 -2.24 -24.95
CA ALA A 83 -2.85 -1.70 -24.32
C ALA A 83 -3.21 -0.71 -23.21
N ILE A 84 -4.11 0.24 -23.49
CA ILE A 84 -4.63 1.20 -22.51
C ILE A 84 -5.22 0.46 -21.31
N SER A 85 -6.10 -0.52 -21.56
CA SER A 85 -6.80 -1.26 -20.50
C SER A 85 -5.85 -2.09 -19.64
N LEU A 86 -4.84 -2.70 -20.26
CA LEU A 86 -3.81 -3.48 -19.57
C LEU A 86 -3.00 -2.58 -18.63
N VAL A 87 -2.52 -1.44 -19.13
CA VAL A 87 -1.72 -0.49 -18.36
C VAL A 87 -2.55 0.13 -17.21
N ASP A 88 -3.81 0.51 -17.48
CA ASP A 88 -4.75 0.95 -16.45
C ASP A 88 -4.89 -0.10 -15.33
N TYR A 89 -5.02 -1.38 -15.68
CA TYR A 89 -5.16 -2.46 -14.71
C TYR A 89 -3.86 -2.69 -13.90
N ILE A 90 -2.71 -2.66 -14.57
CA ILE A 90 -1.38 -2.78 -13.93
C ILE A 90 -1.24 -1.70 -12.87
N PHE A 91 -1.40 -0.43 -13.22
CA PHE A 91 -1.24 0.65 -12.25
C PHE A 91 -2.33 0.68 -11.20
N LYS A 92 -3.58 0.33 -11.54
CA LYS A 92 -4.65 0.21 -10.53
C LYS A 92 -4.30 -0.81 -9.45
N SER A 93 -3.76 -1.97 -9.84
CA SER A 93 -3.36 -3.00 -8.88
C SER A 93 -2.13 -2.59 -8.07
N TRP A 94 -1.08 -2.07 -8.73
CA TRP A 94 0.15 -1.63 -8.08
C TRP A 94 -0.09 -0.47 -7.11
N LEU A 95 -0.83 0.57 -7.51
CA LEU A 95 -1.13 1.72 -6.66
C LEU A 95 -1.97 1.35 -5.44
N ALA A 96 -2.87 0.38 -5.56
CA ALA A 96 -3.63 -0.12 -4.41
C ALA A 96 -2.72 -0.81 -3.37
N VAL A 97 -1.71 -1.56 -3.84
CA VAL A 97 -0.69 -2.16 -2.98
C VAL A 97 0.18 -1.08 -2.33
N GLN A 98 0.69 -0.13 -3.11
CA GLN A 98 1.51 0.98 -2.63
C GLN A 98 0.77 1.81 -1.56
N GLN A 99 -0.49 2.17 -1.81
CA GLN A 99 -1.29 2.91 -0.83
C GLN A 99 -1.51 2.11 0.47
N ARG A 100 -1.70 0.79 0.38
CA ARG A 100 -1.83 -0.06 1.57
C ARG A 100 -0.52 -0.11 2.35
N LEU A 101 0.62 -0.23 1.68
CA LEU A 101 1.94 -0.18 2.31
C LEU A 101 2.19 1.17 2.97
N GLN A 102 1.88 2.27 2.29
CA GLN A 102 2.01 3.63 2.82
C GLN A 102 1.19 3.79 4.10
N ARG A 103 -0.11 3.43 4.08
CA ARG A 103 -0.96 3.49 5.29
C ARG A 103 -0.43 2.62 6.43
N LYS A 104 0.16 1.47 6.12
CA LYS A 104 0.76 0.57 7.12
C LYS A 104 2.02 1.19 7.72
N LEU A 105 2.84 1.85 6.90
CA LEU A 105 4.01 2.60 7.33
C LEU A 105 3.61 3.79 8.20
N ASP A 106 2.68 4.63 7.75
CA ASP A 106 2.23 5.82 8.48
C ASP A 106 1.71 5.45 9.87
N ARG A 107 0.89 4.38 9.97
CA ARG A 107 0.40 3.87 11.25
C ARG A 107 1.51 3.40 12.18
N LYS A 108 2.56 2.78 11.63
CA LYS A 108 3.70 2.31 12.44
C LYS A 108 4.61 3.45 12.86
N ILE A 109 4.83 4.45 12.01
CA ILE A 109 5.57 5.65 12.36
C ILE A 109 4.83 6.39 13.47
N HIS A 110 3.52 6.60 13.32
CA HIS A 110 2.70 7.22 14.35
C HIS A 110 2.73 6.40 15.65
N TRP A 111 2.62 5.08 15.57
CA TRP A 111 2.79 4.21 16.72
C TRP A 111 4.14 4.39 17.43
N LEU A 112 5.23 4.40 16.66
CA LEU A 112 6.58 4.54 17.21
C LEU A 112 6.78 5.92 17.86
N SER A 113 6.21 6.99 17.28
CA SER A 113 6.30 8.34 17.88
C SER A 113 5.53 8.46 19.20
N MET A 114 4.51 7.63 19.42
CA MET A 114 3.79 7.54 20.69
C MET A 114 4.45 6.61 21.71
N LEU A 115 5.33 5.72 21.27
CA LEU A 115 5.90 4.69 22.12
C LEU A 115 7.03 5.28 22.97
N LYS A 116 6.70 5.64 24.22
CA LYS A 116 7.63 6.18 25.21
C LYS A 116 7.87 5.21 26.37
N SER A 117 9.07 5.24 26.94
CA SER A 117 9.39 4.46 28.15
C SER A 117 8.62 5.00 29.38
N ASP A 118 8.50 4.21 30.44
CA ASP A 118 7.88 4.68 31.69
C ASP A 118 8.60 5.92 32.25
N GLU A 119 9.93 5.97 32.15
CA GLU A 119 10.75 7.12 32.56
C GLU A 119 10.47 8.36 31.70
N GLU A 120 10.36 8.19 30.37
CA GLU A 120 10.03 9.29 29.45
C GLU A 120 8.63 9.83 29.68
N LEU A 121 7.66 8.97 30.00
CA LEU A 121 6.28 9.39 30.31
C LEU A 121 6.21 10.19 31.61
N VAL A 122 6.94 9.77 32.64
CA VAL A 122 7.03 10.49 33.92
C VAL A 122 7.73 11.84 33.72
N ALA A 123 8.84 11.86 32.99
CA ALA A 123 9.60 13.08 32.71
C ALA A 123 8.81 14.10 31.88
N GLU A 124 8.01 13.65 30.91
CA GLU A 124 7.23 14.56 30.06
C GLU A 124 5.98 15.09 30.75
N SER A 125 5.33 14.26 31.57
CA SER A 125 4.10 14.65 32.27
C SER A 125 4.37 15.38 33.59
N ASN A 126 5.57 15.28 34.17
CA ASN A 126 5.87 15.68 35.55
C ASN A 126 4.94 15.03 36.59
N HIS A 127 4.31 13.91 36.24
CA HIS A 127 3.39 13.16 37.09
C HIS A 127 4.00 11.83 37.50
N THR A 128 3.60 11.33 38.66
CA THR A 128 4.06 10.01 39.11
C THR A 128 3.46 8.92 38.23
N LEU A 129 4.17 7.79 38.13
CA LEU A 129 3.69 6.66 37.35
C LEU A 129 2.35 6.09 37.87
N GLU A 130 2.07 6.26 39.16
CA GLU A 130 0.79 5.88 39.78
C GLU A 130 -0.36 6.79 39.31
N GLU A 131 -0.13 8.09 39.20
CA GLU A 131 -1.11 9.05 38.67
C GLU A 131 -1.44 8.75 37.19
N ILE A 132 -0.42 8.47 36.38
CA ILE A 132 -0.60 8.06 34.98
C ILE A 132 -1.42 6.77 34.90
N ARG A 133 -1.18 5.80 35.79
CA ARG A 133 -1.94 4.56 35.87
C ARG A 133 -3.38 4.79 36.30
N ALA A 134 -3.62 5.61 37.32
CA ALA A 134 -4.96 5.94 37.78
C ALA A 134 -5.78 6.56 36.64
N TYR A 135 -5.22 7.55 35.95
CA TYR A 135 -5.88 8.19 34.82
C TYR A 135 -6.10 7.23 33.63
N ALA A 136 -5.13 6.34 33.36
CA ALA A 136 -5.28 5.29 32.37
C ALA A 136 -6.46 4.35 32.66
N THR A 137 -6.73 4.03 33.94
CA THR A 137 -7.91 3.22 34.29
C THR A 137 -9.22 3.94 34.02
N GLU A 138 -9.28 5.25 34.26
CA GLU A 138 -10.45 6.09 33.99
C GLU A 138 -10.73 6.21 32.48
N ILE A 139 -9.68 6.31 31.68
CA ILE A 139 -9.80 6.30 30.22
C ILE A 139 -10.29 4.94 29.72
N LEU A 140 -9.76 3.83 30.24
CA LEU A 140 -10.22 2.48 29.87
C LEU A 140 -11.71 2.28 30.17
N SER A 141 -12.17 2.66 31.37
CA SER A 141 -13.57 2.51 31.76
C SER A 141 -14.48 3.38 30.86
N SER A 142 -14.04 4.57 30.49
CA SER A 142 -14.73 5.45 29.55
C SER A 142 -14.84 4.83 28.14
N VAL A 143 -13.78 4.20 27.63
CA VAL A 143 -13.76 3.53 26.33
C VAL A 143 -14.66 2.27 26.34
N GLU A 144 -14.66 1.51 27.42
CA GLU A 144 -15.55 0.36 27.59
C GLU A 144 -17.03 0.78 27.64
N THR A 145 -17.33 1.89 28.31
CA THR A 145 -18.68 2.45 28.39
C THR A 145 -19.16 2.94 27.02
N GLN A 146 -18.29 3.59 26.23
CA GLN A 146 -18.60 4.00 24.86
C GLN A 146 -18.87 2.83 23.91
N LYS A 147 -18.20 1.69 24.12
CA LYS A 147 -18.43 0.45 23.35
C LYS A 147 -19.80 -0.18 23.66
N ASN A 148 -20.29 -0.01 24.88
CA ASN A 148 -21.56 -0.59 25.35
C ASN A 148 -22.78 0.32 25.09
N GLN A 149 -22.61 1.51 24.53
CA GLN A 149 -23.74 2.35 24.14
C GLN A 149 -24.42 1.82 22.86
N PRO A 150 -25.73 1.51 22.90
CA PRO A 150 -26.46 1.11 21.71
C PRO A 150 -26.55 2.29 20.75
N SER A 151 -25.98 2.16 19.56
CA SER A 151 -26.12 3.15 18.49
C SER A 151 -27.61 3.41 18.19
N PRO A 152 -28.06 4.67 18.01
CA PRO A 152 -29.46 4.95 17.68
C PRO A 152 -29.83 4.28 16.36
N LYS A 153 -30.84 3.40 16.42
CA LYS A 153 -31.41 2.67 15.29
C LYS A 153 -31.88 3.69 14.24
N LYS A 154 -31.12 3.85 13.15
CA LYS A 154 -31.62 4.54 11.95
C LYS A 154 -32.69 3.66 11.30
N SER A 155 -33.89 4.20 11.19
CA SER A 155 -35.07 3.57 10.60
C SER A 155 -34.82 3.09 9.15
N PRO A 156 -35.39 1.95 8.74
CA PRO A 156 -35.16 1.41 7.41
C PRO A 156 -36.01 2.15 6.36
N ARG A 157 -35.41 3.09 5.62
CA ARG A 157 -36.02 3.59 4.38
C ARG A 157 -35.76 2.61 3.24
N LYS A 158 -36.84 1.98 2.76
CA LYS A 158 -36.89 1.16 1.54
C LYS A 158 -36.45 1.98 0.33
N SER A 159 -35.46 1.50 -0.41
CA SER A 159 -35.30 1.81 -1.84
C SER A 159 -34.58 0.63 -2.53
N PRO A 160 -35.04 0.18 -3.72
CA PRO A 160 -34.42 -0.92 -4.43
C PRO A 160 -33.42 -0.39 -5.46
N ARG A 161 -32.17 -0.91 -5.45
CA ARG A 161 -31.41 -1.39 -6.63
C ARG A 161 -29.90 -1.49 -6.38
N LYS A 162 -29.37 -2.67 -6.74
CA LYS A 162 -27.99 -3.01 -7.15
C LYS A 162 -26.83 -2.68 -6.20
N GLY A 163 -26.51 -3.68 -5.35
CA GLY A 163 -25.20 -4.32 -5.38
C GLY A 163 -23.96 -3.45 -5.14
N LYS A 164 -23.93 -2.66 -4.06
CA LYS A 164 -22.68 -2.37 -3.34
C LYS A 164 -22.87 -2.84 -1.91
N ILE A 165 -22.13 -3.88 -1.53
CA ILE A 165 -21.96 -4.26 -0.13
C ILE A 165 -21.41 -3.00 0.57
N LYS A 166 -22.29 -2.27 1.24
CA LYS A 166 -21.88 -1.28 2.23
C LYS A 166 -21.13 -2.08 3.27
N LYS A 167 -19.79 -1.96 3.30
CA LYS A 167 -19.01 -2.37 4.46
C LYS A 167 -19.64 -1.68 5.65
N ASN A 168 -20.29 -2.44 6.52
CA ASN A 168 -20.64 -1.97 7.85
C ASN A 168 -19.37 -1.31 8.40
N LYS A 169 -19.46 -0.04 8.82
CA LYS A 169 -18.45 0.54 9.71
C LYS A 169 -18.48 -0.37 10.94
N GLY A 170 -17.55 -1.32 10.99
CA GLY A 170 -17.36 -2.17 12.16
C GLY A 170 -17.16 -1.26 13.35
N SER A 171 -17.69 -1.68 14.50
CA SER A 171 -17.36 -1.10 15.79
C SER A 171 -15.87 -0.75 15.82
N GLN A 172 -15.54 0.53 16.04
CA GLN A 172 -14.15 0.96 16.20
C GLN A 172 -13.53 0.08 17.29
N SER A 173 -12.33 -0.46 17.03
CA SER A 173 -11.63 -1.22 18.07
C SER A 173 -11.28 -0.26 19.21
N PRO A 174 -11.16 -0.74 20.46
CA PRO A 174 -10.78 0.11 21.59
C PRO A 174 -9.44 0.83 21.35
N THR A 175 -8.52 0.19 20.62
CA THR A 175 -7.27 0.82 20.19
C THR A 175 -7.47 1.98 19.21
N ASP A 176 -8.43 1.87 18.27
CA ASP A 176 -8.71 2.95 17.31
C ASP A 176 -9.29 4.17 18.04
N ILE A 177 -10.16 3.94 19.05
CA ILE A 177 -10.69 5.00 19.91
C ILE A 177 -9.55 5.70 20.66
N LEU A 178 -8.61 4.95 21.24
CA LEU A 178 -7.47 5.53 21.94
C LEU A 178 -6.55 6.35 21.03
N PHE A 179 -6.33 5.91 19.79
CA PHE A 179 -5.58 6.73 18.82
C PHE A 179 -6.33 8.01 18.47
N GLU A 180 -7.65 7.95 18.32
CA GLU A 180 -8.46 9.14 18.06
C GLU A 180 -8.49 10.09 19.26
N THR A 181 -8.55 9.59 20.49
CA THR A 181 -8.49 10.42 21.70
C THR A 181 -7.12 11.05 21.85
N TYR A 182 -6.03 10.30 21.67
CA TYR A 182 -4.66 10.84 21.72
C TYR A 182 -4.44 12.03 20.78
N ASN A 183 -4.99 11.94 19.56
CA ASN A 183 -4.86 13.00 18.56
C ASN A 183 -5.74 14.23 18.85
N LYS A 184 -6.76 14.11 19.71
CA LYS A 184 -7.68 15.20 20.07
C LYS A 184 -7.33 15.86 21.40
N THR A 185 -6.74 15.11 22.33
CA THR A 185 -6.35 15.64 23.63
C THR A 185 -5.06 16.42 23.51
N GLU A 186 -5.02 17.60 24.12
CA GLU A 186 -3.80 18.41 24.26
C GLU A 186 -3.14 18.22 25.63
N ASP A 187 -3.92 17.71 26.60
CA ASP A 187 -3.45 17.42 27.95
C ASP A 187 -2.36 16.33 27.95
N ILE A 188 -1.25 16.64 28.61
CA ILE A 188 -0.04 15.83 28.66
C ILE A 188 -0.27 14.59 29.51
N LEU A 189 -1.03 14.69 30.61
CA LEU A 189 -1.38 13.55 31.46
C LEU A 189 -2.26 12.56 30.69
N SER A 190 -3.29 13.06 30.01
CA SER A 190 -4.16 12.28 29.12
C SER A 190 -3.36 11.56 28.03
N ARG A 191 -2.44 12.25 27.35
CA ARG A 191 -1.58 11.66 26.32
C ARG A 191 -0.67 10.58 26.90
N SER A 192 -0.09 10.84 28.06
CA SER A 192 0.82 9.91 28.73
C SER A 192 0.11 8.64 29.19
N ALA A 193 -1.10 8.78 29.75
CA ALA A 193 -1.96 7.67 30.13
C ALA A 193 -2.38 6.83 28.92
N ILE A 194 -2.75 7.46 27.81
CA ILE A 194 -3.08 6.74 26.56
C ILE A 194 -1.85 6.01 26.01
N CYS A 195 -0.67 6.63 26.00
CA CYS A 195 0.58 5.98 25.60
C CYS A 195 0.89 4.76 26.47
N TYR A 196 0.70 4.86 27.79
CA TYR A 196 0.87 3.76 28.72
C TYR A 196 -0.07 2.58 28.40
N LEU A 197 -1.35 2.85 28.18
CA LEU A 197 -2.35 1.85 27.80
C LEU A 197 -1.99 1.15 26.48
N LEU A 198 -1.63 1.95 25.48
CA LEU A 198 -1.25 1.46 24.18
C LEU A 198 0.00 0.56 24.28
N LYS A 199 1.06 1.00 24.95
CA LYS A 199 2.29 0.23 25.17
C LYS A 199 2.02 -1.14 25.78
N ASN A 200 1.12 -1.20 26.77
CA ASN A 200 0.79 -2.41 27.51
C ASN A 200 -0.38 -3.21 26.94
N ARG A 201 -0.82 -2.91 25.71
CA ARG A 201 -1.95 -3.59 25.04
C ARG A 201 -3.25 -3.56 25.87
N LEU A 202 -3.56 -2.41 26.45
CA LEU A 202 -4.73 -2.17 27.32
C LEU A 202 -4.68 -2.93 28.65
N LYS A 203 -3.49 -3.38 29.09
CA LYS A 203 -3.31 -4.04 30.38
C LYS A 203 -2.64 -3.10 31.37
N MET A 204 -3.11 -3.14 32.61
CA MET A 204 -2.47 -2.48 33.73
C MET A 204 -1.49 -3.47 34.35
N SER A 205 -0.19 -3.26 34.13
CA SER A 205 0.86 -3.96 34.86
C SER A 205 1.18 -3.17 36.11
N GLU A 206 1.23 -3.83 37.26
CA GLU A 206 1.75 -3.23 38.51
C GLU A 206 3.28 -3.25 38.53
N LYS A 207 3.89 -4.25 37.88
CA LYS A 207 5.35 -4.42 37.81
C LYS A 207 6.00 -3.28 37.02
N PRO A 208 7.19 -2.82 37.44
CA PRO A 208 7.96 -1.82 36.71
C PRO A 208 8.37 -2.35 35.32
N GLU A 209 8.55 -1.44 34.37
CA GLU A 209 8.97 -1.77 33.01
C GLU A 209 10.40 -2.35 32.98
N GLU A 210 10.55 -3.48 32.29
CA GLU A 210 11.88 -4.01 31.96
C GLU A 210 12.44 -3.24 30.76
N ILE A 211 13.42 -2.36 31.04
CA ILE A 211 14.05 -1.45 30.07
C ILE A 211 14.58 -2.22 28.85
N GLU A 212 15.30 -3.32 29.05
CA GLU A 212 15.85 -4.13 27.95
C GLU A 212 14.76 -4.68 27.02
N LYS A 213 13.65 -5.18 27.59
CA LYS A 213 12.51 -5.67 26.80
C LYS A 213 11.82 -4.52 26.07
N PHE A 214 11.78 -3.31 26.62
CA PHE A 214 11.28 -2.14 25.92
C PHE A 214 12.18 -1.78 24.73
N SER A 215 13.49 -1.65 24.95
CA SER A 215 14.46 -1.34 23.88
C SER A 215 14.43 -2.36 22.75
N GLN A 216 14.34 -3.65 23.07
CA GLN A 216 14.19 -4.71 22.05
C GLN A 216 12.88 -4.57 21.25
N ARG A 217 11.75 -4.28 21.92
CA ARG A 217 10.46 -4.05 21.26
C ARG A 217 10.51 -2.81 20.36
N TYR A 218 11.12 -1.74 20.83
CA TYR A 218 11.32 -0.49 20.09
C TYR A 218 12.15 -0.75 18.83
N ARG A 219 13.33 -1.35 18.99
CA ARG A 219 14.24 -1.69 17.88
C ARG A 219 13.56 -2.59 16.84
N LYS A 220 12.79 -3.58 17.27
CA LYS A 220 12.01 -4.44 16.36
C LYS A 220 11.01 -3.63 15.52
N LYS A 221 10.39 -2.60 16.09
CA LYS A 221 9.46 -1.72 15.37
C LYS A 221 10.17 -0.81 14.38
N GLU A 222 11.35 -0.29 14.71
CA GLU A 222 12.18 0.46 13.77
C GLU A 222 12.54 -0.40 12.55
N ILE A 223 13.00 -1.64 12.78
CA ILE A 223 13.35 -2.58 11.70
C ILE A 223 12.12 -2.88 10.83
N GLU A 224 10.93 -3.06 11.44
CA GLU A 224 9.68 -3.23 10.68
C GLU A 224 9.33 -2.01 9.82
N ILE A 225 9.57 -0.79 10.32
CA ILE A 225 9.37 0.45 9.56
C ILE A 225 10.37 0.54 8.41
N GLN A 226 11.64 0.25 8.67
CA GLN A 226 12.69 0.29 7.66
C GLN A 226 12.39 -0.69 6.52
N ARG A 227 11.99 -1.93 6.83
CA ARG A 227 11.55 -2.91 5.84
C ARG A 227 10.35 -2.42 5.01
N LEU A 228 9.42 -1.67 5.61
CA LEU A 228 8.30 -1.10 4.88
C LEU A 228 8.69 0.08 3.98
N LYS A 229 9.67 0.90 4.40
CA LYS A 229 10.27 1.94 3.55
C LYS A 229 10.92 1.31 2.32
N GLU A 230 11.75 0.29 2.52
CA GLU A 230 12.37 -0.48 1.43
C GLU A 230 11.33 -1.12 0.50
N GLN A 231 10.22 -1.62 1.04
CA GLN A 231 9.13 -2.18 0.23
C GLN A 231 8.40 -1.11 -0.60
N LEU A 232 8.27 0.11 -0.08
CA LEU A 232 7.67 1.22 -0.81
C LEU A 232 8.60 1.74 -1.91
N GLU A 233 9.90 1.79 -1.66
CA GLU A 233 10.93 2.01 -2.68
C GLU A 233 11.01 0.89 -3.72
N GLY A 234 10.27 -0.20 -3.48
CA GLY A 234 10.07 -1.31 -4.41
C GLY A 234 9.67 -0.85 -5.81
N ARG A 235 10.00 -1.70 -6.78
CA ARG A 235 10.06 -1.34 -8.19
C ARG A 235 8.72 -0.91 -8.78
N LEU A 236 8.83 0.00 -9.75
CA LEU A 236 7.76 0.37 -10.66
C LEU A 236 7.30 -0.86 -11.46
N PRO A 237 6.04 -0.86 -11.92
CA PRO A 237 5.60 -1.86 -12.89
C PRO A 237 6.54 -1.88 -14.09
N GLN A 238 6.93 -3.07 -14.52
CA GLN A 238 7.80 -3.25 -15.68
C GLN A 238 7.01 -3.87 -16.83
N GLY A 239 7.38 -3.44 -18.04
CA GLY A 239 6.94 -4.03 -19.29
C GLY A 239 7.61 -5.39 -19.55
N ARG A 240 7.20 -6.06 -20.63
CA ARG A 240 7.83 -7.32 -21.06
C ARG A 240 9.04 -7.03 -21.94
N ASP A 241 10.18 -7.63 -21.62
CA ASP A 241 11.32 -7.64 -22.53
C ASP A 241 11.15 -8.78 -23.55
N LEU A 242 11.12 -8.43 -24.83
CA LEU A 242 11.02 -9.38 -25.94
C LEU A 242 12.35 -9.55 -26.67
N THR A 243 13.30 -8.65 -26.50
CA THR A 243 14.64 -8.77 -27.09
C THR A 243 15.56 -9.62 -26.22
N GLY A 244 15.24 -9.73 -24.93
CA GLY A 244 16.07 -10.44 -23.95
C GLY A 244 17.36 -9.70 -23.60
N GLN A 245 17.54 -8.48 -24.12
CA GLN A 245 18.73 -7.68 -23.91
C GLN A 245 18.87 -7.29 -22.45
N LYS A 246 17.78 -6.92 -21.77
CA LYS A 246 17.84 -6.60 -20.34
C LYS A 246 18.23 -7.81 -19.53
N TRP A 247 17.72 -8.99 -19.90
CA TRP A 247 18.11 -10.24 -19.24
C TRP A 247 19.59 -10.56 -19.47
N LEU A 248 20.11 -10.38 -20.69
CA LEU A 248 21.53 -10.55 -20.99
C LEU A 248 22.40 -9.57 -20.23
N GLU A 249 22.03 -8.28 -20.18
CA GLU A 249 22.71 -7.24 -19.41
C GLU A 249 22.70 -7.56 -17.90
N THR A 250 21.55 -7.99 -17.36
CA THR A 250 21.45 -8.46 -15.98
C THR A 250 22.35 -9.66 -15.73
N LEU A 251 22.45 -10.61 -16.66
CA LEU A 251 23.29 -11.80 -16.52
C LEU A 251 24.78 -11.44 -16.58
N ILE A 252 25.17 -10.52 -17.47
CA ILE A 252 26.53 -9.98 -17.53
C ILE A 252 26.85 -9.26 -16.21
N THR A 253 25.93 -8.43 -15.72
CA THR A 253 26.10 -7.70 -14.46
C THR A 253 26.25 -8.68 -13.29
N ALA A 254 25.40 -9.70 -13.20
CA ALA A 254 25.44 -10.69 -12.13
C ALA A 254 26.69 -11.58 -12.14
N THR A 255 27.28 -11.81 -13.32
CA THR A 255 28.51 -12.61 -13.45
C THR A 255 29.79 -11.79 -13.27
N THR A 256 29.75 -10.49 -13.58
CA THR A 256 30.92 -9.59 -13.49
C THR A 256 30.98 -8.77 -12.20
N THR A 257 29.85 -8.54 -11.55
CA THR A 257 29.75 -7.72 -10.33
C THR A 257 29.20 -8.54 -9.16
N VAL A 258 29.97 -8.60 -8.08
CA VAL A 258 29.46 -9.10 -6.79
C VAL A 258 28.72 -7.91 -6.15
N PRO A 259 27.40 -8.01 -5.91
CA PRO A 259 26.68 -6.94 -5.23
C PRO A 259 27.26 -6.75 -3.83
N LYS A 260 27.52 -5.51 -3.44
CA LYS A 260 28.05 -5.15 -2.13
C LYS A 260 26.98 -5.33 -1.06
N ASP A 261 25.73 -5.00 -1.41
CA ASP A 261 24.59 -5.08 -0.50
C ASP A 261 23.30 -5.59 -1.17
N ASN A 262 22.34 -6.02 -0.34
CA ASN A 262 20.99 -6.43 -0.77
C ASN A 262 20.22 -5.42 -1.67
N PRO A 263 20.23 -4.09 -1.42
CA PRO A 263 19.63 -3.12 -2.34
C PRO A 263 20.29 -3.13 -3.73
N GLU A 264 21.61 -3.26 -3.80
CA GLU A 264 22.35 -3.33 -5.06
C GLU A 264 22.00 -4.61 -5.82
N ALA A 265 21.94 -5.76 -5.12
CA ALA A 265 21.45 -7.01 -5.70
C ALA A 265 20.00 -6.89 -6.23
N LYS A 266 19.13 -6.15 -5.51
CA LYS A 266 17.77 -5.83 -5.95
C LYS A 266 17.70 -4.77 -7.05
N SER A 267 18.81 -4.17 -7.48
CA SER A 267 18.79 -3.26 -8.65
C SER A 267 19.05 -4.02 -9.96
N TYR A 268 19.67 -5.20 -9.90
CA TYR A 268 20.06 -5.99 -11.07
C TYR A 268 18.91 -6.77 -11.72
N TYR A 269 17.93 -7.22 -10.94
CA TYR A 269 16.76 -7.96 -11.44
C TYR A 269 15.61 -7.05 -11.89
#